data_AF-A0A0C3ANK6-F1
#
_entry.id   AF-A0A0C3ANK6-F1
#
_cell.length_a   1.000
_cell.length_b   1.000
_cell.length_c   1.000
_cell.angle_alpha   90.00
_cell.angle_beta   90.00
_cell.angle_gamma   90.00
#
_symmetry.space_group_name_H-M   'P 1'
#
loop_
_entity.id
_entity.type
_entity.pdbx_description
1 polymer ?
#
loop_
_entity_poly.entity_id
_entity_poly.type
_entity_poly.pdbx_seq_one_letter_code
_entity_poly.pdbx_strand_id
1 'polypeptide(L)'
;MGGVGFGGYASCEYITQSDHVFRLIALMLGVLRMNINEAIEALLDIASGVFPETSLEEIDRETNTRNLHEAVEAMLQARSISLDIKMNEDTREQTRCKVALYVANSADLNHPQVFRTYSSRGSSLNPTILEAICATMALPSYFLPVKIGPLRRQQSFVGGVLGSNNPTRMLLEEASKLYGKDRRVAQIISLGCGLPRVLSL
;
A
#
# COMPACT_ATOMS: atom_id res chain seq x y z
N MET A 1 45.70 2.43 -20.21
CA MET A 1 44.40 1.89 -20.67
C MET A 1 43.45 1.91 -19.48
N GLY A 2 42.69 3.00 -19.32
CA GLY A 2 41.65 3.11 -18.28
C GLY A 2 40.31 2.73 -18.88
N GLY A 3 39.75 1.60 -18.44
CA GLY A 3 38.44 1.13 -18.86
C GLY A 3 37.34 2.01 -18.25
N VAL A 4 36.53 2.61 -19.11
CA VAL A 4 35.33 3.36 -18.72
C VAL A 4 34.24 2.34 -18.41
N GLY A 5 33.97 2.11 -17.13
CA GLY A 5 32.86 1.26 -16.69
C GLY A 5 31.54 1.97 -16.89
N PHE A 6 30.71 1.49 -17.82
CA PHE A 6 29.33 1.94 -17.97
C PHE A 6 28.53 1.57 -16.72
N GLY A 7 28.36 2.53 -15.82
CA GLY A 7 27.42 2.44 -14.71
C GLY A 7 26.00 2.37 -15.23
N GLY A 8 25.45 1.16 -15.31
CA GLY A 8 24.06 0.95 -15.72
C GLY A 8 23.09 1.67 -14.79
N TYR A 9 22.31 2.59 -15.35
CA TYR A 9 21.16 3.19 -14.70
C TYR A 9 20.04 2.13 -14.61
N ALA A 10 19.54 1.89 -13.41
CA ALA A 10 18.32 1.11 -13.22
C ALA A 10 17.14 2.10 -13.18
N SER A 11 16.39 2.20 -14.26
CA SER A 11 15.11 2.93 -14.26
C SER A 11 14.11 2.12 -13.44
N CYS A 12 13.83 2.58 -12.23
CA CYS A 12 12.75 2.05 -11.42
C CYS A 12 11.95 3.23 -10.89
N GLU A 13 10.78 3.44 -11.47
CA GLU A 13 9.83 4.48 -11.08
C GLU A 13 9.21 4.07 -9.73
N TYR A 14 9.48 4.85 -8.69
CA TYR A 14 8.91 4.63 -7.37
C TYR A 14 7.95 5.76 -7.00
N ILE A 15 6.71 5.36 -6.75
CA ILE A 15 5.62 6.25 -6.37
C ILE A 15 5.50 6.22 -4.84
N THR A 16 5.67 7.36 -4.15
CA THR A 16 5.46 7.49 -2.68
C THR A 16 4.42 8.56 -2.40
N GLN A 17 3.31 8.21 -1.74
CA GLN A 17 2.12 9.09 -1.73
C GLN A 17 1.37 9.10 -0.40
N SER A 18 0.76 10.24 -0.09
CA SER A 18 0.60 10.73 1.28
C SER A 18 -0.76 10.59 1.95
N ASP A 19 -1.55 9.62 1.54
CA ASP A 19 -2.78 9.24 2.23
C ASP A 19 -3.09 7.77 1.93
N HIS A 20 -3.83 7.09 2.78
CA HIS A 20 -4.14 5.66 2.67
C HIS A 20 -4.82 5.33 1.33
N VAL A 21 -5.63 6.25 0.82
CA VAL A 21 -6.23 6.26 -0.52
C VAL A 21 -5.19 6.13 -1.65
N PHE A 22 -4.08 6.86 -1.58
CA PHE A 22 -3.07 6.84 -2.64
C PHE A 22 -2.18 5.59 -2.59
N ARG A 23 -2.04 4.97 -1.41
CA ARG A 23 -1.37 3.67 -1.29
C ARG A 23 -2.14 2.57 -2.02
N LEU A 24 -3.47 2.64 -2.00
CA LEU A 24 -4.34 1.78 -2.80
C LEU A 24 -4.13 2.04 -4.30
N ILE A 25 -4.08 3.30 -4.74
CA ILE A 25 -3.79 3.65 -6.14
C ILE A 25 -2.44 3.08 -6.60
N ALA A 26 -1.39 3.21 -5.78
CA ALA A 26 -0.07 2.66 -6.11
C ALA A 26 -0.11 1.13 -6.32
N LEU A 27 -0.94 0.41 -5.56
CA LEU A 27 -1.15 -1.02 -5.73
C LEU A 27 -2.00 -1.32 -6.98
N MET A 28 -3.05 -0.55 -7.24
CA MET A 28 -3.88 -0.67 -8.46
C MET A 28 -3.04 -0.54 -9.73
N LEU A 29 -2.19 0.50 -9.81
CA LEU A 29 -1.34 0.75 -10.97
C LEU A 29 -0.14 -0.22 -11.04
N GLY A 30 0.56 -0.40 -9.92
CA GLY A 30 1.83 -1.11 -9.88
C GLY A 30 1.71 -2.64 -9.83
N VAL A 31 0.67 -3.16 -9.16
CA VAL A 31 0.48 -4.60 -8.92
C VAL A 31 -0.67 -5.14 -9.76
N LEU A 32 -1.83 -4.46 -9.74
CA LEU A 32 -3.02 -4.90 -10.46
C LEU A 32 -3.01 -4.45 -11.93
N ARG A 33 -2.00 -3.67 -12.34
CA ARG A 33 -1.78 -3.20 -13.72
C ARG A 33 -2.98 -2.44 -14.30
N MET A 34 -3.75 -1.77 -13.44
CA MET A 34 -4.83 -0.92 -13.88
C MET A 34 -4.27 0.28 -14.64
N ASN A 35 -4.99 0.72 -15.67
CA ASN A 35 -4.77 2.05 -16.23
C ASN A 35 -5.34 3.14 -15.30
N ILE A 36 -5.07 4.41 -15.61
CA ILE A 36 -5.46 5.54 -14.74
C ILE A 36 -6.98 5.60 -14.57
N ASN A 37 -7.76 5.41 -15.64
CA ASN A 37 -9.22 5.49 -15.59
C ASN A 37 -9.80 4.34 -14.76
N GLU A 38 -9.30 3.12 -14.97
CA GLU A 38 -9.71 1.94 -14.18
C GLU A 38 -9.40 2.11 -12.69
N ALA A 39 -8.26 2.72 -12.35
CA ALA A 39 -7.89 2.99 -10.97
C ALA A 39 -8.78 4.06 -10.33
N ILE A 40 -9.17 5.08 -11.08
CA ILE A 40 -10.13 6.11 -10.61
C ILE A 40 -11.50 5.48 -10.36
N GLU A 41 -12.03 4.73 -11.32
CA GLU A 41 -13.33 4.06 -11.19
C GLU A 41 -13.34 3.10 -10.00
N ALA A 42 -12.33 2.22 -9.90
CA ALA A 42 -12.22 1.29 -8.79
C ALA A 42 -12.12 1.99 -7.43
N LEU A 43 -11.44 3.15 -7.37
CA LEU A 43 -11.36 3.92 -6.14
C LEU A 43 -12.73 4.51 -5.76
N LEU A 44 -13.47 5.04 -6.74
CA LEU A 44 -14.82 5.59 -6.51
C LEU A 44 -15.80 4.51 -6.07
N ASP A 45 -15.73 3.32 -6.67
CA ASP A 45 -16.55 2.18 -6.28
C ASP A 45 -16.26 1.75 -4.84
N ILE A 46 -14.97 1.66 -4.46
CA ILE A 46 -14.58 1.34 -3.08
C ILE A 46 -15.05 2.43 -2.11
N ALA A 47 -14.84 3.70 -2.44
CA ALA A 47 -15.26 4.80 -1.57
C ALA A 47 -16.78 4.80 -1.34
N SER A 48 -17.56 4.60 -2.40
CA SER A 48 -19.03 4.56 -2.36
C SER A 48 -19.56 3.34 -1.62
N GLY A 49 -18.89 2.19 -1.77
CA GLY A 49 -19.24 0.97 -1.03
C GLY A 49 -18.94 1.07 0.46
N VAL A 50 -17.84 1.74 0.83
CA VAL A 50 -17.42 1.89 2.22
C VAL A 50 -18.25 2.93 2.97
N PHE A 51 -18.48 4.09 2.37
CA PHE A 51 -19.17 5.23 2.98
C PHE A 51 -20.45 5.58 2.20
N PRO A 52 -21.54 4.79 2.33
CA PRO A 52 -22.81 5.13 1.69
C PRO A 52 -23.36 6.45 2.24
N GLU A 53 -24.05 7.23 1.41
CA GLU A 53 -24.54 8.59 1.75
C GLU A 53 -25.43 8.63 3.02
N THR A 54 -26.08 7.52 3.35
CA THR A 54 -26.92 7.36 4.55
C THR A 54 -26.14 7.13 5.85
N SER A 55 -24.83 6.90 5.83
CA SER A 55 -24.01 6.57 7.01
C SER A 55 -23.14 7.73 7.52
N LEU A 56 -23.45 8.97 7.14
CA LEU A 56 -22.63 10.14 7.49
C LEU A 56 -22.85 10.66 8.93
N GLU A 57 -23.89 10.19 9.62
CA GLU A 57 -24.25 10.70 10.95
C GLU A 57 -23.56 9.93 12.10
N GLU A 58 -23.23 8.64 11.93
CA GLU A 58 -22.51 7.84 12.93
C GLU A 58 -21.48 6.89 12.27
N ILE A 59 -20.22 6.95 12.72
CA ILE A 59 -19.15 6.06 12.23
C ILE A 59 -19.28 4.70 12.92
N ASP A 60 -19.80 3.71 12.20
CA ASP A 60 -19.72 2.31 12.60
C ASP A 60 -18.46 1.65 12.01
N ARG A 61 -17.46 1.44 12.86
CA ARG A 61 -16.18 0.83 12.47
C ARG A 61 -16.31 -0.63 12.02
N GLU A 62 -17.28 -1.37 12.54
CA GLU A 62 -17.49 -2.77 12.16
C GLU A 62 -18.10 -2.86 10.76
N THR A 63 -19.17 -2.08 10.53
CA THR A 63 -19.80 -1.96 9.21
C THR A 63 -18.81 -1.44 8.17
N ASN A 64 -18.03 -0.39 8.47
CA ASN A 64 -17.04 0.13 7.55
C ASN A 64 -15.95 -0.89 7.19
N THR A 65 -15.46 -1.66 8.17
CA THR A 65 -14.47 -2.72 7.91
C THR A 65 -15.04 -3.83 7.04
N ARG A 66 -16.30 -4.24 7.28
CA ARG A 66 -16.98 -5.23 6.45
C ARG A 66 -17.17 -4.72 5.03
N ASN A 67 -17.69 -3.50 4.87
CA ASN A 67 -17.90 -2.87 3.56
C ASN A 67 -16.58 -2.72 2.78
N LEU A 68 -15.49 -2.32 3.46
CA LEU A 68 -14.16 -2.23 2.84
C LEU A 68 -13.68 -3.58 2.33
N HIS A 69 -13.85 -4.64 3.13
CA HIS A 69 -13.48 -5.99 2.72
C HIS A 69 -14.27 -6.42 1.48
N GLU A 70 -15.59 -6.29 1.51
CA GLU A 70 -16.49 -6.66 0.41
C GLU A 70 -16.19 -5.87 -0.87
N ALA A 71 -15.93 -4.55 -0.76
CA ALA A 71 -15.64 -3.70 -1.91
C ALA A 71 -14.29 -4.07 -2.58
N VAL A 72 -13.25 -4.33 -1.78
CA VAL A 72 -11.95 -4.74 -2.30
C VAL A 72 -12.02 -6.15 -2.89
N GLU A 73 -12.75 -7.06 -2.25
CA GLU A 73 -13.01 -8.41 -2.77
C GLU A 73 -13.71 -8.36 -4.14
N ALA A 74 -14.79 -7.57 -4.26
CA ALA A 74 -15.52 -7.39 -5.51
C ALA A 74 -14.61 -6.80 -6.61
N MET A 75 -13.77 -5.81 -6.28
CA MET A 75 -12.81 -5.22 -7.21
C MET A 75 -11.81 -6.25 -7.75
N LEU A 76 -11.30 -7.15 -6.89
CA LEU A 76 -10.37 -8.23 -7.28
C LEU A 76 -11.08 -9.30 -8.14
N GLN A 77 -12.27 -9.72 -7.73
CA GLN A 77 -13.08 -10.71 -8.45
C GLN A 77 -13.49 -10.23 -9.85
N ALA A 78 -13.90 -8.96 -9.98
CA ALA A 78 -14.24 -8.35 -11.27
C ALA A 78 -13.08 -8.40 -12.29
N ARG A 79 -11.84 -8.59 -11.79
CA ARG A 79 -10.62 -8.69 -12.60
C ARG A 79 -10.05 -10.11 -12.63
N SER A 80 -10.80 -11.10 -12.17
CA SER A 80 -10.38 -12.50 -12.11
C SER A 80 -9.09 -12.71 -11.29
N ILE A 81 -8.86 -11.88 -10.29
CA ILE A 81 -7.72 -12.00 -9.37
C ILE A 81 -8.18 -12.83 -8.17
N SER A 82 -7.53 -13.97 -7.94
CA SER A 82 -7.81 -14.82 -6.78
C SER A 82 -7.53 -14.10 -5.46
N LEU A 83 -8.40 -14.30 -4.47
CA LEU A 83 -8.30 -13.65 -3.15
C LEU A 83 -7.14 -14.22 -2.31
N ASP A 84 -6.68 -15.42 -2.63
CA ASP A 84 -5.57 -16.09 -1.94
C ASP A 84 -4.19 -15.63 -2.44
N ILE A 85 -4.15 -14.82 -3.50
CA ILE A 85 -2.93 -14.30 -4.11
C ILE A 85 -2.14 -13.48 -3.09
N LYS A 86 -0.91 -13.93 -2.81
CA LYS A 86 0.00 -13.32 -1.82
C LYS A 86 0.71 -12.11 -2.37
N MET A 87 0.99 -11.08 -1.57
CA MET A 87 1.68 -9.87 -2.02
C MET A 87 2.99 -10.16 -2.78
N ASN A 88 3.82 -11.05 -2.22
CA ASN A 88 5.01 -11.58 -2.86
C ASN A 88 4.76 -13.03 -3.32
N GLU A 89 4.57 -13.22 -4.62
CA GLU A 89 4.34 -14.54 -5.21
C GLU A 89 5.33 -14.75 -6.36
N ASP A 90 6.16 -15.80 -6.26
CA ASP A 90 7.31 -16.05 -7.15
C ASP A 90 6.90 -16.27 -8.63
N THR A 91 5.64 -16.56 -8.90
CA THR A 91 5.10 -16.84 -10.24
C THR A 91 4.75 -15.61 -11.05
N ARG A 92 4.66 -14.42 -10.43
CA ARG A 92 4.59 -13.19 -11.22
C ARG A 92 5.96 -12.99 -11.82
N GLU A 93 6.06 -13.03 -13.15
CA GLU A 93 7.23 -12.54 -13.87
C GLU A 93 7.66 -11.24 -13.18
N GLN A 94 8.83 -11.28 -12.53
CA GLN A 94 9.26 -10.31 -11.52
C GLN A 94 8.73 -8.93 -11.89
N THR A 95 7.69 -8.49 -11.18
CA THR A 95 6.93 -7.33 -11.63
C THR A 95 7.92 -6.18 -11.80
N ARG A 96 7.99 -5.59 -13.01
CA ARG A 96 8.91 -4.46 -13.27
C ARG A 96 8.78 -3.36 -12.21
N CYS A 97 7.60 -3.23 -11.61
CA CYS A 97 7.34 -2.34 -10.48
C CYS A 97 7.38 -3.12 -9.16
N LYS A 98 8.22 -2.65 -8.25
CA LYS A 98 8.34 -3.17 -6.88
C LYS A 98 7.56 -2.26 -5.94
N VAL A 99 6.60 -2.82 -5.22
CA VAL A 99 5.70 -2.06 -4.35
C VAL A 99 5.97 -2.44 -2.90
N ALA A 100 5.98 -1.41 -2.04
CA ALA A 100 6.12 -1.52 -0.60
C ALA A 100 4.99 -0.73 0.06
N LEU A 101 4.14 -1.42 0.81
CA LEU A 101 3.05 -0.83 1.59
C LEU A 101 3.45 -0.76 3.06
N TYR A 102 3.30 0.42 3.67
CA TYR A 102 3.65 0.64 5.07
C TYR A 102 2.41 0.57 5.94
N VAL A 103 2.42 -0.32 6.94
CA VAL A 103 1.33 -0.50 7.91
C VAL A 103 1.90 -0.48 9.32
N ALA A 104 1.06 -0.24 10.33
CA ALA A 104 1.47 -0.32 11.72
C ALA A 104 0.86 -1.56 12.38
N ASN A 105 1.57 -2.15 13.33
CA ASN A 105 0.92 -3.07 14.25
C ASN A 105 0.06 -2.22 15.20
N SER A 106 -1.20 -2.60 15.40
CA SER A 106 -2.11 -1.89 16.30
C SER A 106 -1.60 -1.78 17.76
N ALA A 107 -0.70 -2.69 18.19
CA ALA A 107 -0.05 -2.64 19.50
C ALA A 107 1.21 -1.76 19.53
N ASP A 108 1.78 -1.42 18.37
CA ASP A 108 2.96 -0.56 18.24
C ASP A 108 2.88 0.28 16.96
N LEU A 109 2.32 1.48 17.09
CA LEU A 109 2.13 2.42 15.98
C LEU A 109 3.42 3.15 15.57
N ASN A 110 4.48 3.05 16.39
CA ASN A 110 5.74 3.75 16.16
C ASN A 110 6.69 2.96 15.24
N HIS A 111 6.43 1.66 15.06
CA HIS A 111 7.26 0.79 14.24
C HIS A 111 6.54 0.38 12.94
N PRO A 112 6.78 1.08 11.81
CA PRO A 112 6.23 0.66 10.53
C PRO A 112 6.66 -0.76 10.17
N GLN A 113 5.68 -1.58 9.80
CA GLN A 113 5.90 -2.81 9.06
C GLN A 113 5.66 -2.57 7.56
N VAL A 114 6.26 -3.43 6.73
CA VAL A 114 6.25 -3.25 5.29
C VAL A 114 5.80 -4.53 4.60
N PHE A 115 4.71 -4.46 3.85
CA PHE A 115 4.28 -5.52 2.93
C PHE A 115 4.86 -5.26 1.55
N ARG A 116 5.50 -6.26 0.95
CA ARG A 116 6.30 -6.10 -0.27
C ARG A 116 5.82 -7.03 -1.36
N THR A 117 5.96 -6.60 -2.61
CA THR A 117 5.81 -7.47 -3.79
C THR A 117 7.11 -8.14 -4.22
N TYR A 118 8.15 -8.07 -3.38
CA TYR A 118 9.46 -8.61 -3.63
C TYR A 118 10.06 -9.19 -2.35
N SER A 119 10.92 -10.17 -2.52
CA SER A 119 11.62 -10.82 -1.41
C SER A 119 12.60 -9.85 -0.73
N SER A 120 12.55 -9.81 0.61
CA SER A 120 13.47 -9.05 1.46
C SER A 120 13.89 -9.88 2.66
N ARG A 121 15.15 -9.75 3.10
CA ARG A 121 15.65 -10.46 4.28
C ARG A 121 14.88 -10.01 5.53
N GLY A 122 14.49 -10.95 6.37
CA GLY A 122 13.86 -10.69 7.67
C GLY A 122 12.35 -10.42 7.65
N SER A 123 11.68 -10.50 6.49
CA SER A 123 10.21 -10.38 6.41
C SER A 123 9.57 -11.77 6.48
N SER A 124 8.82 -12.07 7.54
CA SER A 124 8.11 -13.36 7.69
C SER A 124 6.63 -13.31 7.28
N LEU A 125 6.03 -12.12 7.24
CA LEU A 125 4.63 -11.95 6.88
C LEU A 125 4.49 -11.74 5.37
N ASN A 126 3.65 -12.54 4.72
CA ASN A 126 3.27 -12.39 3.32
C ASN A 126 1.73 -12.43 3.24
N PRO A 127 1.07 -11.27 3.44
CA PRO A 127 -0.39 -11.20 3.34
C PRO A 127 -0.90 -11.46 1.93
N THR A 128 -2.19 -11.77 1.78
CA THR A 128 -2.86 -11.65 0.48
C THR A 128 -2.92 -10.18 0.04
N ILE A 129 -3.16 -9.93 -1.24
CA ILE A 129 -3.41 -8.57 -1.75
C ILE A 129 -4.60 -7.94 -1.02
N LEU A 130 -5.69 -8.71 -0.83
CA LEU A 130 -6.88 -8.28 -0.10
C LEU A 130 -6.53 -7.86 1.33
N GLU A 131 -5.84 -8.72 2.08
CA GLU A 131 -5.40 -8.42 3.46
C GLU A 131 -4.52 -7.16 3.51
N ALA A 132 -3.59 -7.01 2.57
CA ALA A 132 -2.68 -5.87 2.52
C ALA A 132 -3.39 -4.54 2.23
N ILE A 133 -4.36 -4.53 1.31
CA ILE A 133 -5.18 -3.35 1.00
C ILE A 133 -6.02 -2.99 2.23
N CYS A 134 -6.76 -3.94 2.78
CA CYS A 134 -7.62 -3.70 3.94
C CYS A 134 -6.81 -3.17 5.12
N ALA A 135 -5.66 -3.78 5.44
CA ALA A 135 -4.79 -3.31 6.52
C ALA A 135 -4.22 -1.91 6.27
N THR A 136 -3.91 -1.56 5.02
CA THR A 136 -3.40 -0.23 4.67
C THR A 136 -4.48 0.85 4.77
N MET A 137 -5.72 0.49 4.46
CA MET A 137 -6.89 1.38 4.49
C MET A 137 -7.53 1.49 5.88
N ALA A 138 -7.28 0.52 6.77
CA ALA A 138 -7.90 0.45 8.09
C ALA A 138 -7.36 1.51 9.07
N LEU A 139 -7.74 2.76 8.88
CA LEU A 139 -7.49 3.84 9.83
C LEU A 139 -8.22 3.60 11.15
N PRO A 140 -7.55 3.75 12.32
CA PRO A 140 -8.15 3.49 13.63
C PRO A 140 -9.44 4.25 13.91
N SER A 141 -9.63 5.44 13.35
CA SER A 141 -10.83 6.25 13.56
C SER A 141 -12.06 5.73 12.81
N TYR A 142 -11.87 5.01 11.69
CA TYR A 142 -12.95 4.64 10.77
C TYR A 142 -13.16 3.13 10.66
N PHE A 143 -12.16 2.32 11.00
CA PHE A 143 -12.15 0.88 10.75
C PHE A 143 -11.57 0.11 11.94
N LEU A 144 -11.94 -1.15 12.09
CA LEU A 144 -11.27 -2.11 12.98
C LEU A 144 -9.91 -2.56 12.40
N PRO A 145 -8.91 -2.91 13.25
CA PRO A 145 -7.66 -3.49 12.80
C PRO A 145 -7.84 -4.81 12.04
N VAL A 146 -7.03 -5.03 11.01
CA VAL A 146 -7.05 -6.24 10.19
C VAL A 146 -6.08 -7.27 10.76
N LYS A 147 -6.57 -8.48 11.04
CA LYS A 147 -5.76 -9.59 11.56
C LYS A 147 -5.12 -10.35 10.41
N ILE A 148 -3.80 -10.46 10.41
CA ILE A 148 -3.03 -11.13 9.36
C ILE A 148 -2.09 -12.16 9.98
N GLY A 149 -1.98 -13.32 9.32
CA GLY A 149 -1.07 -14.40 9.67
C GLY A 149 -1.77 -15.65 10.22
N PRO A 150 -1.00 -16.69 10.56
CA PRO A 150 -1.56 -17.95 11.04
C PRO A 150 -2.24 -17.77 12.41
N LEU A 151 -3.33 -18.49 12.65
CA LEU A 151 -4.24 -18.30 13.80
C LEU A 151 -3.53 -18.13 15.16
N ARG A 152 -2.45 -18.89 15.42
CA ARG A 152 -1.69 -18.85 16.68
C ARG A 152 -0.67 -17.71 16.79
N ARG A 153 -0.41 -16.98 15.71
CA ARG A 153 0.56 -15.86 15.65
C ARG A 153 -0.01 -14.68 14.84
N GLN A 154 -1.33 -14.52 14.83
CA GLN A 154 -1.98 -13.39 14.15
C GLN A 154 -1.50 -12.08 14.74
N GLN A 155 -1.24 -11.12 13.85
CA GLN A 155 -0.92 -9.75 14.21
C GLN A 155 -2.03 -8.84 13.67
N SER A 156 -2.39 -7.83 14.44
CA SER A 156 -3.44 -6.87 14.08
C SER A 156 -2.82 -5.61 13.51
N PHE A 157 -3.23 -5.21 12.31
CA PHE A 157 -2.62 -4.13 11.53
C PHE A 157 -3.61 -3.01 11.25
N VAL A 158 -3.10 -1.78 11.16
CA VAL A 158 -3.86 -0.58 10.83
C VAL A 158 -3.12 0.30 9.82
N GLY A 159 -3.91 1.05 9.07
CA GLY A 159 -3.47 2.17 8.26
C GLY A 159 -3.16 3.35 9.16
N GLY A 160 -2.16 4.16 8.80
CA GLY A 160 -1.76 5.31 9.63
C GLY A 160 -0.64 5.00 10.60
N VAL A 161 0.51 4.58 10.05
CA VAL A 161 1.76 4.58 10.80
C VAL A 161 2.09 6.03 11.19
N LEU A 162 2.40 6.23 12.47
CA LEU A 162 2.72 7.56 13.00
C LEU A 162 3.97 8.11 12.29
N GLY A 163 3.91 9.37 11.84
CA GLY A 163 5.02 10.03 11.14
C GLY A 163 5.29 9.52 9.71
N SER A 164 4.44 8.66 9.15
CA SER A 164 4.63 8.02 7.84
C SER A 164 3.67 8.53 6.76
N ASN A 165 3.15 9.74 6.93
CA ASN A 165 2.28 10.35 5.92
C ASN A 165 3.04 10.55 4.61
N ASN A 166 4.34 10.83 4.63
CA ASN A 166 5.15 10.76 3.41
C ASN A 166 6.18 9.62 3.51
N PRO A 167 6.00 8.52 2.76
CA PRO A 167 6.90 7.38 2.85
C PRO A 167 8.20 7.54 2.05
N THR A 168 8.49 8.71 1.44
CA THR A 168 9.71 8.90 0.63
C THR A 168 10.99 8.51 1.38
N ARG A 169 11.13 8.88 2.66
CA ARG A 169 12.30 8.50 3.46
C ARG A 169 12.42 6.98 3.62
N MET A 170 11.33 6.32 4.01
CA MET A 170 11.32 4.86 4.17
C MET A 170 11.54 4.14 2.84
N LEU A 171 10.99 4.67 1.75
CA LEU A 171 11.23 4.16 0.40
C LEU A 171 12.72 4.24 0.03
N LEU A 172 13.40 5.34 0.33
CA LEU A 172 14.84 5.45 0.09
C LEU A 172 15.63 4.41 0.89
N GLU A 173 15.24 4.17 2.14
CA GLU A 173 15.82 3.11 2.97
C GLU A 173 15.56 1.72 2.36
N GLU A 174 14.35 1.45 1.87
CA GLU A 174 14.00 0.20 1.18
C GLU A 174 14.76 0.03 -0.15
N ALA A 175 14.91 1.08 -0.94
CA ALA A 175 15.70 1.07 -2.17
C ALA A 175 17.17 0.74 -1.85
N SER A 176 17.73 1.33 -0.79
CA SER A 176 19.08 1.05 -0.35
C SER A 176 19.27 -0.41 0.10
N LYS A 177 18.27 -1.00 0.79
CA LYS A 177 18.27 -2.43 1.16
C LYS A 177 18.23 -3.35 -0.06
N LEU A 178 17.50 -2.94 -1.11
CA LEU A 178 17.21 -3.79 -2.26
C LEU A 178 18.26 -3.73 -3.36
N TYR A 179 18.82 -2.54 -3.62
CA TYR A 179 19.79 -2.31 -4.70
C TYR A 179 21.23 -2.09 -4.19
N GLY A 180 21.40 -1.99 -2.88
CA GLY A 180 22.68 -1.66 -2.24
C GLY A 180 22.87 -0.16 -2.09
N LYS A 181 23.73 0.22 -1.14
CA LYS A 181 23.99 1.62 -0.75
C LYS A 181 24.71 2.42 -1.84
N ASP A 182 25.41 1.75 -2.75
CA ASP A 182 26.23 2.39 -3.79
C ASP A 182 25.41 2.80 -5.02
N ARG A 183 24.15 2.37 -5.10
CA ARG A 183 23.24 2.73 -6.20
C ARG A 183 22.54 4.05 -5.92
N ARG A 184 22.63 4.97 -6.88
CA ARG A 184 21.93 6.26 -6.81
C ARG A 184 20.52 6.14 -7.37
N VAL A 185 19.57 6.75 -6.68
CA VAL A 185 18.20 6.92 -7.18
C VAL A 185 18.21 8.03 -8.22
N ALA A 186 17.77 7.72 -9.44
CA ALA A 186 17.75 8.69 -10.55
C ALA A 186 16.62 9.72 -10.40
N GLN A 187 15.45 9.29 -9.91
CA GLN A 187 14.27 10.13 -9.80
C GLN A 187 13.36 9.65 -8.66
N ILE A 188 12.69 10.60 -8.00
CA ILE A 188 11.63 10.34 -7.02
C ILE A 188 10.43 11.19 -7.42
N ILE A 189 9.26 10.57 -7.48
CA ILE A 189 7.99 11.27 -7.65
C ILE A 189 7.17 11.05 -6.39
N SER A 190 6.93 12.13 -5.65
CA SER A 190 6.07 12.13 -4.47
C SER A 190 4.81 12.91 -4.78
N LEU A 191 3.65 12.26 -4.71
CA LEU A 191 2.36 12.91 -4.93
C LEU A 191 1.59 12.96 -3.61
N GLY A 192 1.17 14.16 -3.23
CA GLY A 192 0.34 14.36 -2.07
C GLY A 192 -1.09 14.77 -2.41
N CYS A 193 -1.95 14.76 -1.40
CA CYS A 193 -3.40 14.99 -1.54
C CYS A 193 -3.78 16.47 -1.41
N GLY A 194 -2.79 17.35 -1.47
CA GLY A 194 -2.95 18.77 -1.14
C GLY A 194 -3.01 19.03 0.36
N LEU A 195 -2.82 20.30 0.73
CA LEU A 195 -3.09 20.80 2.07
C LEU A 195 -4.41 21.56 2.03
N PRO A 196 -5.32 21.39 3.01
CA PRO A 196 -6.51 22.22 3.10
C PRO A 196 -6.06 23.68 3.20
N ARG A 197 -6.60 24.55 2.34
CA ARG A 197 -6.36 25.99 2.46
C ARG A 197 -6.93 26.44 3.79
N VAL A 198 -6.09 26.97 4.67
CA VAL A 198 -6.56 27.71 5.83
C VAL A 198 -7.30 28.94 5.28
N LEU A 199 -8.63 28.94 5.39
CA LEU A 199 -9.39 30.17 5.26
C LEU A 199 -9.02 31.01 6.48
N SER A 200 -8.12 31.98 6.30
CA SER A 200 -7.93 33.04 7.29
C SER A 200 -9.24 33.84 7.34
N LEU A 201 -9.97 33.72 8.45
CA LEU A 201 -11.03 34.64 8.85
C LEU A 201 -10.41 35.95 9.35
#